data_AF-A0A5F2HUZ9-F1
#
_entry.id   AF-A0A5F2HUZ9-F1
#
_cell.length_a   1.000
_cell.length_b   1.000
_cell.length_c   1.000
_cell.angle_alpha   90.00
_cell.angle_beta   90.00
_cell.angle_gamma   90.00
#
_symmetry.space_group_name_H-M   'P 1'
#
loop_
_entity.id
_entity.type
_entity.pdbx_description
1 polymer ?
#
loop_
_entity_poly.entity_id
_entity_poly.type
_entity_poly.pdbx_seq_one_letter_code
_entity_poly.pdbx_strand_id
1 'polypeptide(L)' 'MFGDIDGTGFEVLDERFESCFVGHVAVQRLWTGGRWLEGPAWFAAGRYLLFSDIPNDRIM' A
#
# COMPACT_ATOMS: atom_id res chain seq x y z
N MET A 1 5.17 -11.55 -7.58
CA MET A 1 4.00 -12.28 -7.05
C MET A 1 3.13 -11.30 -6.28
N PHE A 2 1.88 -11.09 -6.69
CA PHE A 2 0.95 -10.21 -5.98
C PHE A 2 0.38 -10.94 -4.74
N GLY A 3 -0.20 -10.20 -3.79
CA GLY A 3 -0.81 -10.74 -2.57
C GLY A 3 0.04 -10.59 -1.31
N ASP A 4 -0.23 -11.42 -0.32
CA ASP A 4 0.42 -11.39 1.01
C ASP A 4 1.95 -11.50 0.90
N ILE A 5 2.64 -10.74 1.72
CA ILE A 5 4.11 -10.75 1.79
C ILE A 5 4.52 -11.27 3.17
N ASP A 6 5.33 -12.33 3.20
CA ASP A 6 5.89 -12.86 4.45
C ASP A 6 6.69 -11.79 5.20
N GLY A 7 6.56 -11.78 6.54
CA GLY A 7 7.29 -10.84 7.40
C GLY A 7 6.71 -9.42 7.43
N THR A 8 5.48 -9.22 6.97
CA THR A 8 4.80 -7.91 6.98
C THR A 8 3.67 -7.79 8.01
N GLY A 9 3.74 -8.59 9.08
CA GLY A 9 2.84 -8.44 10.23
C GLY A 9 3.07 -7.11 10.97
N PHE A 10 2.07 -6.67 11.72
CA PHE A 10 2.16 -5.46 12.53
C PHE A 10 2.78 -5.74 13.90
N GLU A 11 3.73 -4.90 14.31
CA GLU A 11 4.13 -4.76 15.71
C GLU A 11 3.42 -3.55 16.30
N VAL A 12 2.71 -3.74 17.41
CA VAL A 12 1.97 -2.67 18.08
C VAL A 12 2.84 -2.10 19.20
N LEU A 13 3.29 -0.86 19.02
CA LEU A 13 4.08 -0.12 20.02
C LEU A 13 3.22 0.62 21.05
N ASP A 14 1.97 0.92 20.69
CA ASP A 14 0.99 1.62 21.53
C ASP A 14 -0.37 0.93 21.40
N GLU A 15 -0.93 0.49 22.53
CA GLU A 15 -2.19 -0.28 22.60
C GLU A 15 -3.37 0.41 21.89
N ARG A 16 -3.36 1.76 21.79
CA ARG A 16 -4.43 2.49 21.10
C ARG A 16 -4.50 2.14 19.61
N PHE A 17 -3.37 1.73 19.00
CA PHE A 17 -3.29 1.38 17.59
C PHE A 17 -3.95 0.04 17.27
N GLU A 18 -4.17 -0.85 18.25
CA GLU A 18 -4.84 -2.15 18.04
C GLU A 18 -6.23 -1.99 17.43
N SER A 19 -6.91 -0.89 17.76
CA SER A 19 -8.25 -0.58 17.24
C SER A 19 -8.26 -0.09 15.78
N CYS A 20 -7.10 0.22 15.20
CA CYS A 20 -6.99 0.77 13.85
C CYS A 20 -6.97 -0.30 12.75
N PHE A 21 -6.84 -1.58 13.11
CA PHE A 21 -6.74 -2.66 12.14
C PHE A 21 -7.38 -3.96 12.67
N VAL A 22 -7.66 -4.90 11.77
CA VAL A 22 -8.20 -6.22 12.14
C VAL A 22 -7.03 -7.17 12.34
N GLY A 23 -6.98 -7.93 13.44
CA GLY A 23 -5.81 -8.73 13.84
C GLY A 23 -5.28 -9.78 12.84
N HIS A 24 -6.02 -10.09 11.78
CA HIS A 24 -5.58 -11.00 10.70
C HIS A 24 -5.20 -10.29 9.40
N VAL A 25 -5.10 -8.95 9.39
CA VAL A 25 -4.64 -8.20 8.21
C VAL A 25 -3.12 -8.28 8.07
N ALA A 26 -2.67 -8.43 6.83
CA ALA A 26 -1.27 -8.37 6.44
C ALA A 26 -1.08 -7.35 5.30
N VAL A 27 0.14 -6.85 5.12
CA VAL A 27 0.46 -6.00 3.97
C VAL A 27 0.47 -6.84 2.70
N GLN A 28 -0.24 -6.36 1.69
CA GLN A 28 -0.33 -7.00 0.39
C GLN A 28 0.39 -6.20 -0.69
N ARG A 29 1.07 -6.91 -1.59
CA ARG A 29 1.61 -6.33 -2.82
C ARG A 29 0.54 -6.34 -3.90
N LEU A 30 -0.01 -5.16 -4.18
CA LEU A 30 -1.03 -4.97 -5.22
C LEU A 30 -0.43 -4.84 -6.63
N TRP A 31 0.79 -4.28 -6.75
CA TRP A 31 1.42 -4.00 -8.03
C TRP A 31 2.96 -4.02 -7.96
N THR A 32 3.62 -4.25 -9.10
CA THR A 32 5.09 -4.19 -9.28
C THR A 32 5.43 -3.70 -10.69
N GLY A 33 6.63 -3.18 -10.89
CA GLY A 33 7.12 -2.79 -12.22
C GLY A 33 7.51 -1.31 -12.35
N GLY A 34 7.51 -0.58 -11.23
CA GLY A 34 7.99 0.79 -11.15
C GLY A 34 9.42 0.85 -10.66
N ARG A 35 10.09 1.98 -10.92
CA ARG A 35 11.44 2.24 -10.42
C ARG A 35 11.41 2.95 -9.08
N TRP A 36 10.49 3.90 -8.91
CA TRP A 36 10.29 4.61 -7.64
C TRP A 36 8.85 5.11 -7.55
N LEU A 37 8.06 4.50 -6.69
CA LEU A 37 6.62 4.75 -6.56
C LEU A 37 6.35 5.72 -5.41
N GLU A 38 5.67 6.83 -5.69
CA GLU A 38 5.33 7.85 -4.69
C GLU A 38 3.97 8.51 -4.93
N GLY A 39 3.54 9.34 -3.99
CA GLY A 39 2.34 10.17 -4.11
C GLY A 39 1.04 9.37 -4.28
N PRO A 40 0.75 8.34 -3.46
CA PRO A 40 -0.50 7.61 -3.56
C PRO A 40 -1.69 8.54 -3.27
N ALA A 41 -2.65 8.58 -4.19
CA ALA A 41 -3.88 9.36 -4.05
C ALA A 41 -5.09 8.54 -4.47
N TRP A 42 -6.06 8.40 -3.57
CA TRP A 42 -7.33 7.75 -3.90
C TRP A 42 -8.23 8.70 -4.70
N PHE A 43 -8.60 8.32 -5.92
CA PHE A 43 -9.56 9.06 -6.73
C PHE A 43 -10.96 8.43 -6.60
N ALA A 44 -11.75 8.95 -5.67
CA ALA A 44 -13.05 8.38 -5.31
C ALA A 44 -14.05 8.30 -6.47
N ALA A 45 -14.11 9.33 -7.34
CA ALA A 45 -15.05 9.35 -8.45
C ALA A 45 -14.77 8.24 -9.48
N GLY A 46 -13.49 7.92 -9.72
CA GLY A 46 -13.08 6.85 -10.63
C GLY A 46 -12.88 5.49 -9.95
N ARG A 47 -12.82 5.46 -8.62
CA ARG A 47 -12.57 4.26 -7.80
C ARG A 47 -11.24 3.57 -8.13
N TYR A 48 -10.18 4.36 -8.26
CA TYR A 48 -8.83 3.85 -8.45
C TYR A 48 -7.83 4.63 -7.61
N LEU A 49 -6.73 3.95 -7.30
CA LEU A 49 -5.55 4.53 -6.67
C LEU A 49 -4.63 5.08 -7.77
N LEU A 50 -4.29 6.36 -7.68
CA LEU A 50 -3.23 6.97 -8.48
C LEU A 50 -1.92 6.94 -7.72
N PHE A 51 -0.82 6.79 -8.44
CA PHE A 51 0.54 6.98 -7.89
C PHE A 51 1.53 7.29 -9.02
N SER A 52 2.63 7.96 -8.68
CA SER A 52 3.67 8.37 -9.64
C SER A 52 4.82 7.38 -9.67
N ASP A 53 5.30 7.03 -10.86
CA ASP A 53 6.58 6.35 -11.07
C ASP A 53 7.59 7.39 -11.58
N ILE A 54 8.14 8.19 -10.65
CA ILE A 54 8.84 9.46 -10.94
C ILE A 54 9.95 9.29 -12.00
N PRO A 55 10.85 8.29 -11.92
CA PRO A 55 11.93 8.14 -12.88
C PRO A 55 11.47 7.73 -14.29
N ASN A 56 10.23 7.25 -14.44
CA ASN A 56 9.65 6.79 -15.70
C ASN A 56 8.60 7.75 -16.27
N ASP A 57 8.45 8.95 -15.69
CA ASP A 57 7.58 10.03 -16.18
C ASP A 57 6.14 9.57 -16.50
N ARG A 58 5.53 8.81 -15.58
CA ARG A 58 4.17 8.31 -15.72
C ARG A 58 3.41 8.26 -14.40
N ILE A 59 2.10 8.43 -14.51
CA ILE A 59 1.12 8.15 -13.45
C ILE A 59 0.49 6.79 -13.75
N MET A 60 0.32 5.99 -12.70
CA MET A 60 -0.37 4.69 -12.72
C MET A 60 -1.77 4.81 -12.12
#